data_AF-A0A3A8NLH7-F1
#
_entry.id   AF-A0A3A8NLH7-F1
#
_cell.length_a   1.000
_cell.length_b   1.000
_cell.length_c   1.000
_cell.angle_alpha   90.00
_cell.angle_beta   90.00
_cell.angle_gamma   90.00
#
_symmetry.space_group_name_H-M   'P 1'
#
loop_
_entity.id
_entity.type
_entity.pdbx_description
1 polymer ?
#
loop_
_entity_poly.entity_id
_entity_poly.type
_entity_poly.pdbx_seq_one_letter_code
_entity_poly.pdbx_strand_id
1 'polypeptide(L)'
;MQSVRGFPARFAALLLPGVLLMVLPQDAAATAPPVKTDVTRASLERLSQRRVFFGHQSVGGNILDGVRGLTPTPSVVEVKDAGATLAPGTLAHALVGQNEQPETKLAHFERLLDGGLARQVDVALLKFCYIDFHGGTDAKALFEEYRATLAGLKARHPGVTFVHVTAPLTTVQRGARAWFNELRGKPVFGVGENRSREAFNALMRQTYAGSEPLFDLAELESTQPDGTRETYELNGRAYPAMVPAYSDDGGHLNARGQAHVAAALVTFLGALPEPTREAPASAKALP
;
A
#
# COMPACT_ATOMS: atom_id res chain seq x y z
N MET A 1 59.10 26.45 58.68
CA MET A 1 58.99 27.38 57.53
C MET A 1 59.50 26.60 56.32
N GLN A 2 58.59 26.06 55.48
CA GLN A 2 58.38 26.41 54.05
C GLN A 2 59.67 26.26 53.20
N SER A 3 59.75 25.60 52.04
CA SER A 3 58.79 25.04 51.05
C SER A 3 59.60 24.15 50.07
N VAL A 4 59.15 22.93 49.71
CA VAL A 4 58.53 22.49 48.42
C VAL A 4 59.34 22.90 47.17
N ARG A 5 60.19 22.01 46.61
CA ARG A 5 59.97 21.01 45.51
C ARG A 5 59.65 21.58 44.11
N GLY A 6 60.41 21.14 43.09
CA GLY A 6 59.88 20.86 41.74
C GLY A 6 60.73 21.24 40.52
N PHE A 7 61.53 20.31 40.01
CA PHE A 7 62.07 20.21 38.63
C PHE A 7 61.03 19.45 37.74
N PRO A 8 61.19 19.25 36.40
CA PRO A 8 61.62 20.12 35.30
C PRO A 8 60.76 20.03 34.00
N ALA A 9 61.13 20.90 33.04
CA ALA A 9 61.16 20.74 31.57
C ALA A 9 60.04 19.98 30.82
N ARG A 10 59.36 20.68 29.89
CA ARG A 10 58.81 20.07 28.66
C ARG A 10 58.95 20.99 27.44
N PHE A 11 59.23 20.32 26.33
CA PHE A 11 59.54 20.81 24.99
C PHE A 11 58.46 21.70 24.36
N ALA A 12 58.92 22.70 23.61
CA ALA A 12 58.13 23.48 22.67
C ALA A 12 57.88 22.67 21.38
N ALA A 13 56.63 22.62 20.92
CA ALA A 13 56.27 22.21 19.57
C ALA A 13 55.22 23.17 19.01
N LEU A 14 55.58 23.74 17.87
CA LEU A 14 54.84 24.67 17.01
C LEU A 14 53.49 24.06 16.57
N LEU A 15 52.39 24.82 16.67
CA LEU A 15 51.12 24.49 16.02
C LEU A 15 50.81 25.56 14.96
N LEU A 16 50.82 25.14 13.69
CA LEU A 16 50.28 25.87 12.55
C LEU A 16 48.75 25.62 12.48
N PRO A 17 47.92 26.62 12.14
CA PRO A 17 46.48 26.40 11.93
C PRO A 17 46.24 25.84 10.52
N GLY A 18 45.92 24.55 10.43
CA GLY A 18 45.37 23.94 9.22
C GLY A 18 43.85 24.14 9.18
N VAL A 19 43.37 24.99 8.28
CA VAL A 19 41.95 25.08 7.95
C VAL A 19 41.59 23.87 7.10
N LEU A 20 40.90 22.90 7.69
CA LEU A 20 40.28 21.79 6.98
C LEU A 20 38.92 22.27 6.43
N LEU A 21 38.88 22.60 5.14
CA LEU A 21 37.62 22.79 4.42
C LEU A 21 36.92 21.42 4.32
N MET A 22 35.98 21.16 5.23
CA MET A 22 35.03 20.07 5.07
C MET A 22 34.08 20.40 3.92
N VAL A 23 34.31 19.79 2.77
CA VAL A 23 33.30 19.73 1.70
C VAL A 23 32.18 18.83 2.20
N LEU A 24 31.04 19.42 2.54
CA LEU A 24 29.81 18.67 2.79
C LEU A 24 29.40 17.97 1.49
N PRO A 25 29.08 16.67 1.50
CA PRO A 25 28.47 16.05 0.33
C PRO A 25 27.14 16.75 0.07
N GLN A 26 26.96 17.25 -1.16
CA GLN A 26 25.64 17.65 -1.62
C GLN A 26 24.76 16.40 -1.56
N ASP A 27 23.66 16.48 -0.80
CA ASP A 27 22.58 15.50 -0.86
C ASP A 27 22.07 15.47 -2.31
N ALA A 28 22.57 14.49 -3.08
CA ALA A 28 21.90 14.05 -4.28
C ALA A 28 20.58 13.45 -3.80
N ALA A 29 19.49 14.19 -3.98
CA ALA A 29 18.15 13.67 -3.86
C ALA A 29 18.07 12.41 -4.74
N ALA A 30 18.14 11.24 -4.10
CA ALA A 30 18.05 9.96 -4.76
C ALA A 30 16.64 9.83 -5.31
N THR A 31 16.48 10.17 -6.58
CA THR A 31 15.30 9.87 -7.36
C THR A 31 15.15 8.36 -7.40
N ALA A 32 13.98 7.86 -6.99
CA ALA A 32 13.60 6.47 -7.17
C ALA A 32 13.80 6.07 -8.65
N PRO A 33 14.21 4.83 -8.97
CA PRO A 33 14.25 4.41 -10.36
C PRO A 33 12.81 4.47 -10.88
N PRO A 34 12.59 5.15 -12.02
CA PRO A 34 11.25 5.27 -12.58
C PRO A 34 10.77 3.87 -12.95
N VAL A 35 9.57 3.50 -12.48
CA VAL A 35 8.73 2.57 -13.25
C VAL A 35 8.72 3.13 -14.67
N LYS A 36 9.16 2.34 -15.65
CA LYS A 36 9.34 2.84 -17.02
C LYS A 36 8.04 3.52 -17.46
N THR A 37 8.09 4.83 -17.67
CA THR A 37 6.92 5.67 -17.98
C THR A 37 6.08 5.12 -19.12
N ASP A 38 6.71 4.40 -20.05
CA ASP A 38 6.07 3.75 -21.18
C ASP A 38 5.18 2.56 -20.78
N VAL A 39 5.58 1.78 -19.77
CA VAL A 39 4.78 0.67 -19.24
C VAL A 39 3.51 1.21 -18.57
N THR A 40 3.65 2.28 -17.80
CA THR A 40 2.50 2.94 -17.17
C THR A 40 1.57 3.52 -18.23
N ARG A 41 2.09 4.17 -19.28
CA ARG A 41 1.26 4.70 -20.38
C ARG A 41 0.48 3.61 -21.12
N ALA A 42 1.15 2.52 -21.53
CA ALA A 42 0.47 1.41 -22.19
C ALA A 42 -0.58 0.74 -21.28
N SER A 43 -0.35 0.74 -19.97
CA SER A 43 -1.32 0.23 -19.00
C SER A 43 -2.52 1.16 -18.82
N LEU A 44 -2.31 2.48 -18.87
CA LEU A 44 -3.39 3.48 -18.88
C LEU A 44 -4.25 3.36 -20.13
N GLU A 45 -3.65 3.11 -21.30
CA GLU A 45 -4.40 2.85 -22.54
C GLU A 45 -5.29 1.63 -22.41
N ARG A 46 -4.79 0.51 -21.87
CA ARG A 46 -5.61 -0.69 -21.61
C ARG A 46 -6.70 -0.42 -20.58
N LEU A 47 -6.39 0.34 -19.53
CA LEU A 47 -7.38 0.72 -18.53
C LEU A 47 -8.48 1.62 -19.08
N SER A 48 -8.22 2.43 -20.11
CA SER A 48 -9.23 3.30 -20.74
C SER A 48 -10.43 2.54 -21.31
N GLN A 49 -10.32 1.21 -21.48
CA GLN A 49 -11.39 0.35 -21.96
C GLN A 49 -12.07 -0.47 -20.86
N ARG A 50 -11.59 -0.37 -19.61
CA ARG A 50 -12.05 -1.18 -18.48
C ARG A 50 -12.82 -0.35 -17.46
N ARG A 51 -13.78 -0.99 -16.80
CA ARG A 51 -14.49 -0.46 -15.64
C ARG A 51 -14.02 -1.19 -14.41
N VAL A 52 -13.34 -0.47 -13.53
CA VAL A 52 -12.75 -1.01 -12.30
C VAL A 52 -13.55 -0.49 -11.12
N PHE A 53 -13.92 -1.36 -10.18
CA PHE A 53 -14.48 -0.96 -8.89
C PHE A 53 -13.49 -1.19 -7.76
N PHE A 54 -13.19 -0.15 -6.98
CA PHE A 54 -12.33 -0.21 -5.82
C PHE A 54 -13.11 0.09 -4.53
N GLY A 55 -13.40 -0.94 -3.75
CA GLY A 55 -13.92 -0.80 -2.39
C GLY A 55 -12.77 -0.56 -1.41
N HIS A 56 -12.77 0.59 -0.73
CA HIS A 56 -11.69 0.93 0.20
C HIS A 56 -12.13 1.87 1.30
N GLN A 57 -11.17 2.19 2.17
CA GLN A 57 -11.19 3.31 3.12
C GLN A 57 -9.76 3.89 3.20
N SER A 58 -9.64 5.11 3.77
CA SER A 58 -8.39 5.76 4.20
C SER A 58 -7.29 5.68 3.11
N VAL A 59 -6.24 4.85 3.27
CA VAL A 59 -5.11 4.69 2.34
C VAL A 59 -5.54 4.44 0.89
N GLY A 60 -6.71 3.85 0.66
CA GLY A 60 -7.24 3.71 -0.71
C GLY A 60 -7.48 5.06 -1.40
N GLY A 61 -7.88 6.09 -0.65
CA GLY A 61 -7.96 7.47 -1.13
C GLY A 61 -6.60 8.01 -1.55
N ASN A 62 -5.54 7.76 -0.75
CA ASN A 62 -4.19 8.18 -1.11
C ASN A 62 -3.71 7.51 -2.41
N ILE A 63 -4.00 6.22 -2.59
CA ILE A 63 -3.70 5.51 -3.84
C ILE A 63 -4.41 6.19 -5.02
N LEU A 64 -5.70 6.53 -4.86
CA LEU A 64 -6.46 7.24 -5.89
C LEU A 64 -5.95 8.66 -6.17
N ASP A 65 -5.43 9.37 -5.17
CA ASP A 65 -4.77 10.66 -5.37
C ASP A 65 -3.51 10.51 -6.23
N GLY A 66 -2.72 9.47 -5.98
CA GLY A 66 -1.60 9.11 -6.85
C GLY A 66 -2.05 8.78 -8.29
N VAL A 67 -3.17 8.05 -8.44
CA VAL A 67 -3.73 7.72 -9.75
C VAL A 67 -4.16 8.97 -10.51
N ARG A 68 -4.80 9.94 -9.83
CA ARG A 68 -5.16 11.24 -10.43
C ARG A 68 -3.95 12.05 -10.89
N GLY A 69 -2.78 11.81 -10.31
CA GLY A 69 -1.51 12.42 -10.72
C GLY A 69 -0.87 11.83 -11.98
N LEU A 70 -1.42 10.76 -12.56
CA LEU A 70 -0.86 10.11 -13.76
C LEU A 70 -1.31 10.80 -15.07
N THR A 71 -0.56 10.55 -16.15
CA THR A 71 -0.84 11.09 -17.50
C THR A 71 -0.87 9.98 -18.55
N PRO A 72 -1.97 9.82 -19.33
CA PRO A 72 -3.23 10.57 -19.21
C PRO A 72 -3.94 10.29 -17.89
N THR A 73 -4.65 11.28 -17.36
CA THR A 73 -5.35 11.18 -16.07
C THR A 73 -6.53 10.22 -16.16
N PRO A 74 -6.56 9.13 -15.36
CA PRO A 74 -7.70 8.22 -15.31
C PRO A 74 -8.97 8.90 -14.79
N SER A 75 -10.12 8.48 -15.32
CA SER A 75 -11.43 8.87 -14.77
C SER A 75 -11.64 8.14 -13.43
N VAL A 76 -11.64 8.89 -12.32
CA VAL A 76 -11.90 8.35 -10.97
C VAL A 76 -13.24 8.88 -10.47
N VAL A 77 -14.19 7.97 -10.20
CA VAL A 77 -15.58 8.33 -9.85
C VAL A 77 -15.98 7.64 -8.55
N GLU A 78 -16.49 8.41 -7.58
CA GLU A 78 -17.09 7.83 -6.38
C GLU A 78 -18.51 7.33 -6.67
N VAL A 79 -18.81 6.06 -6.37
CA VAL A 79 -20.15 5.48 -6.47
C VAL A 79 -20.77 5.37 -5.08
N LYS A 80 -21.99 5.92 -4.92
CA LYS A 80 -22.72 5.95 -3.65
C LYS A 80 -23.77 4.86 -3.53
N ASP A 81 -24.21 4.30 -4.66
CA ASP A 81 -25.18 3.22 -4.75
C ASP A 81 -24.86 2.26 -5.89
N ALA A 82 -25.52 1.10 -5.87
CA ALA A 82 -25.26 0.00 -6.80
C ALA A 82 -25.87 0.19 -8.21
N GLY A 83 -26.68 1.23 -8.42
CA GLY A 83 -27.36 1.53 -9.68
C GLY A 83 -26.56 2.39 -10.65
N ALA A 84 -25.36 2.84 -10.26
CA ALA A 84 -24.49 3.68 -11.07
C ALA A 84 -24.17 3.04 -12.44
N THR A 85 -24.36 3.79 -13.52
CA THR A 85 -23.91 3.39 -14.86
C THR A 85 -22.51 3.92 -15.09
N LEU A 86 -21.58 3.04 -15.47
CA LEU A 86 -20.15 3.38 -15.61
C LEU A 86 -19.73 3.37 -17.07
N ALA A 87 -19.14 4.48 -17.51
CA ALA A 87 -18.51 4.57 -18.83
C ALA A 87 -17.22 3.72 -18.87
N PRO A 88 -16.80 3.20 -20.04
CA PRO A 88 -15.48 2.60 -20.20
C PRO A 88 -14.37 3.54 -19.71
N GLY A 89 -13.31 2.98 -19.14
CA GLY A 89 -12.18 3.75 -18.60
C GLY A 89 -12.41 4.33 -17.21
N THR A 90 -13.50 3.96 -16.53
CA THR A 90 -13.82 4.45 -15.19
C THR A 90 -13.18 3.57 -14.12
N LEU A 91 -12.37 4.19 -13.27
CA LEU A 91 -12.01 3.67 -11.95
C LEU A 91 -13.05 4.17 -10.94
N ALA A 92 -14.12 3.40 -10.78
CA ALA A 92 -15.13 3.63 -9.78
C ALA A 92 -14.61 3.25 -8.38
N HIS A 93 -15.00 3.98 -7.34
CA HIS A 93 -14.66 3.61 -5.96
C HIS A 93 -15.78 3.91 -4.98
N ALA A 94 -15.78 3.21 -3.85
CA ALA A 94 -16.68 3.51 -2.73
C ALA A 94 -15.93 3.39 -1.40
N LEU A 95 -16.33 4.23 -0.45
CA LEU A 95 -15.96 4.08 0.94
C LEU A 95 -16.80 2.96 1.55
N VAL A 96 -16.21 1.77 1.69
CA VAL A 96 -16.93 0.55 2.13
C VAL A 96 -16.81 0.35 3.64
N GLY A 97 -17.87 -0.19 4.24
CA GLY A 97 -17.97 -0.47 5.68
C GLY A 97 -17.48 0.64 6.61
N GLN A 98 -17.03 0.24 7.79
CA GLN A 98 -16.47 1.10 8.83
C GLN A 98 -15.06 0.64 9.17
N ASN A 99 -14.18 1.57 9.53
CA ASN A 99 -12.85 1.23 10.04
C ASN A 99 -12.97 0.44 11.35
N GLU A 100 -11.99 -0.44 11.60
CA GLU A 100 -11.94 -1.34 12.78
C GLU A 100 -13.00 -2.45 12.77
N GLN A 101 -13.86 -2.49 11.73
CA GLN A 101 -14.93 -3.47 11.54
C GLN A 101 -14.83 -4.09 10.13
N PRO A 102 -13.81 -4.93 9.86
CA PRO A 102 -13.54 -5.46 8.53
C PRO A 102 -14.71 -6.26 7.92
N GLU A 103 -15.50 -6.95 8.72
CA GLU A 103 -16.71 -7.66 8.32
C GLU A 103 -17.75 -6.73 7.67
N THR A 104 -17.88 -5.49 8.17
CA THR A 104 -18.78 -4.50 7.58
C THR A 104 -18.30 -4.03 6.21
N LYS A 105 -16.99 -4.09 5.93
CA LYS A 105 -16.40 -3.76 4.63
C LYS A 105 -16.71 -4.85 3.62
N LEU A 106 -16.57 -6.12 4.02
CA LEU A 106 -16.96 -7.27 3.20
C LEU A 106 -18.45 -7.21 2.86
N ALA A 107 -19.32 -7.06 3.87
CA ALA A 107 -20.76 -7.01 3.66
C ALA A 107 -21.19 -5.82 2.80
N HIS A 108 -20.56 -4.64 2.95
CA HIS A 108 -20.88 -3.48 2.11
C HIS A 108 -20.41 -3.68 0.67
N PHE A 109 -19.20 -4.19 0.46
CA PHE A 109 -18.67 -4.50 -0.86
C PHE A 109 -19.55 -5.53 -1.60
N GLU A 110 -19.98 -6.59 -0.89
CA GLU A 110 -20.91 -7.59 -1.40
C GLU A 110 -22.25 -6.97 -1.82
N ARG A 111 -22.86 -6.15 -0.95
CA ARG A 111 -24.13 -5.46 -1.27
C ARG A 111 -24.05 -4.57 -2.50
N LEU A 112 -22.94 -3.85 -2.71
CA LEU A 112 -22.78 -3.00 -3.89
C LEU A 112 -22.70 -3.84 -5.17
N LEU A 113 -21.94 -4.93 -5.15
CA LEU A 113 -21.81 -5.81 -6.31
C LEU A 113 -23.10 -6.56 -6.63
N ASP A 114 -23.71 -7.22 -5.64
CA ASP A 114 -24.99 -7.92 -5.79
C ASP A 114 -26.14 -6.96 -6.14
N GLY A 115 -26.08 -5.71 -5.65
CA GLY A 115 -27.05 -4.66 -5.94
C GLY A 115 -27.06 -4.16 -7.39
N GLY A 116 -26.06 -4.55 -8.20
CA GLY A 116 -26.04 -4.27 -9.63
C GLY A 116 -24.72 -3.77 -10.18
N LEU A 117 -23.80 -3.34 -9.31
CA LEU A 117 -22.51 -2.80 -9.74
C LEU A 117 -21.66 -3.86 -10.46
N ALA A 118 -21.81 -5.14 -10.13
CA ALA A 118 -21.14 -6.24 -10.84
C ALA A 118 -21.56 -6.35 -12.32
N ARG A 119 -22.70 -5.77 -12.71
CA ARG A 119 -23.11 -5.66 -14.13
C ARG A 119 -22.40 -4.53 -14.88
N GLN A 120 -21.79 -3.62 -14.15
CA GLN A 120 -21.21 -2.38 -14.66
C GLN A 120 -19.68 -2.40 -14.65
N VAL A 121 -19.06 -3.37 -13.96
CA VAL A 121 -17.59 -3.47 -13.86
C VAL A 121 -17.05 -4.76 -14.45
N ASP A 122 -15.80 -4.68 -14.87
CA ASP A 122 -15.01 -5.77 -15.42
C ASP A 122 -14.02 -6.31 -14.37
N VAL A 123 -13.56 -5.43 -13.47
CA VAL A 123 -12.65 -5.75 -12.37
C VAL A 123 -13.20 -5.19 -11.06
N ALA A 124 -13.10 -5.94 -9.97
CA ALA A 124 -13.44 -5.48 -8.63
C ALA A 124 -12.33 -5.84 -7.63
N LEU A 125 -11.97 -4.89 -6.77
CA LEU A 125 -11.01 -5.08 -5.69
C LEU A 125 -11.52 -4.48 -4.40
N LEU A 126 -11.27 -5.20 -3.29
CA LEU A 126 -11.52 -4.75 -1.93
C LEU A 126 -10.19 -4.69 -1.20
N LYS A 127 -9.94 -3.58 -0.51
CA LYS A 127 -8.76 -3.40 0.34
C LYS A 127 -9.18 -3.06 1.77
N PHE A 128 -8.76 -3.87 2.74
CA PHE A 128 -8.81 -3.50 4.16
C PHE A 128 -7.86 -2.34 4.49
N CYS A 129 -8.07 -1.66 5.60
CA CYS A 129 -7.21 -0.60 6.10
C CYS A 129 -6.22 -1.15 7.12
N TYR A 130 -5.11 -0.44 7.36
CA TYR A 130 -4.17 -0.83 8.40
C TYR A 130 -4.86 -0.84 9.77
N ILE A 131 -5.81 0.09 10.01
CA ILE A 131 -6.53 0.22 11.29
C ILE A 131 -7.54 -0.91 11.53
N ASP A 132 -7.87 -1.72 10.51
CA ASP A 132 -8.72 -2.91 10.70
C ASP A 132 -7.98 -4.04 11.43
N PHE A 133 -6.67 -3.87 11.68
CA PHE A 133 -5.80 -4.84 12.34
C PHE A 133 -5.19 -4.23 13.61
N HIS A 134 -5.29 -4.99 14.71
CA HIS A 134 -4.59 -4.73 15.96
C HIS A 134 -3.70 -5.93 16.34
N GLY A 135 -2.88 -5.80 17.39
CA GLY A 135 -1.93 -6.85 17.80
C GLY A 135 -2.54 -8.20 18.21
N GLY A 136 -3.86 -8.25 18.41
CA GLY A 136 -4.64 -9.44 18.78
C GLY A 136 -5.63 -9.92 17.72
N THR A 137 -5.61 -9.36 16.51
CA THR A 137 -6.48 -9.80 15.41
C THR A 137 -6.24 -11.26 15.08
N ASP A 138 -7.32 -12.06 15.02
CA ASP A 138 -7.26 -13.42 14.46
C ASP A 138 -7.18 -13.33 12.93
N ALA A 139 -5.95 -13.23 12.43
CA ALA A 139 -5.67 -13.12 11.00
C ALA A 139 -6.19 -14.31 10.19
N LYS A 140 -6.26 -15.51 10.79
CA LYS A 140 -6.74 -16.71 10.10
C LYS A 140 -8.26 -16.67 9.97
N ALA A 141 -8.99 -16.33 11.04
CA ALA A 141 -10.44 -16.19 10.98
C ALA A 141 -10.86 -15.10 9.99
N LEU A 142 -10.20 -13.93 10.03
CA LEU A 142 -10.46 -12.84 9.09
C LEU A 142 -10.16 -13.23 7.63
N PHE A 143 -9.07 -13.98 7.39
CA PHE A 143 -8.76 -14.49 6.06
C PHE A 143 -9.79 -15.49 5.55
N GLU A 144 -10.26 -16.39 6.41
CA GLU A 144 -11.30 -17.36 6.06
C GLU A 144 -12.63 -16.69 5.69
N GLU A 145 -13.03 -15.65 6.43
CA GLU A 145 -14.20 -14.84 6.10
C GLU A 145 -14.03 -14.11 4.76
N TYR A 146 -12.90 -13.41 4.58
CA TYR A 146 -12.56 -12.77 3.31
C TYR A 146 -12.64 -13.75 2.13
N ARG A 147 -12.00 -14.92 2.27
CA ARG A 147 -11.98 -15.96 1.24
C ARG A 147 -13.37 -16.45 0.89
N ALA A 148 -14.21 -16.71 1.90
CA ALA A 148 -15.59 -17.17 1.70
C ALA A 148 -16.43 -16.12 0.98
N THR A 149 -16.34 -14.85 1.37
CA THR A 149 -17.07 -13.75 0.71
C THR A 149 -16.67 -13.61 -0.76
N LEU A 150 -15.37 -13.56 -1.05
CA LEU A 150 -14.88 -13.36 -2.42
C LEU A 150 -15.16 -14.58 -3.31
N ALA A 151 -15.08 -15.80 -2.77
CA ALA A 151 -15.49 -17.01 -3.50
C ALA A 151 -16.99 -17.00 -3.83
N GLY A 152 -17.84 -16.56 -2.88
CA GLY A 152 -19.27 -16.39 -3.11
C GLY A 152 -19.59 -15.35 -4.17
N LEU A 153 -18.93 -14.19 -4.13
CA LEU A 153 -19.08 -13.15 -5.14
C LEU A 153 -18.62 -13.61 -6.53
N LYS A 154 -17.50 -14.33 -6.62
CA LYS A 154 -17.00 -14.90 -7.88
C LYS A 154 -17.98 -15.90 -8.48
N ALA A 155 -18.60 -16.74 -7.65
CA ALA A 155 -19.63 -17.69 -8.10
C ALA A 155 -20.88 -17.00 -8.64
N ARG A 156 -21.32 -15.89 -8.01
CA ARG A 156 -22.50 -15.12 -8.43
C ARG A 156 -22.23 -14.18 -9.62
N HIS A 157 -21.00 -13.70 -9.76
CA HIS A 157 -20.59 -12.70 -10.77
C HIS A 157 -19.41 -13.19 -11.61
N PRO A 158 -19.56 -14.28 -12.39
CA PRO A 158 -18.45 -14.87 -13.15
C PRO A 158 -17.87 -13.96 -14.24
N GLY A 159 -18.55 -12.87 -14.60
CA GLY A 159 -18.05 -11.86 -15.54
C GLY A 159 -17.16 -10.78 -14.91
N VAL A 160 -16.91 -10.83 -13.60
CA VAL A 160 -16.05 -9.89 -12.89
C VAL A 160 -14.74 -10.57 -12.50
N THR A 161 -13.62 -9.95 -12.85
CA THR A 161 -12.31 -10.35 -12.33
C THR A 161 -12.13 -9.78 -10.93
N PHE A 162 -12.04 -10.64 -9.92
CA PHE A 162 -11.75 -10.23 -8.55
C PHE A 162 -10.24 -10.15 -8.34
N VAL A 163 -9.77 -8.98 -7.92
CA VAL A 163 -8.37 -8.74 -7.56
C VAL A 163 -8.27 -8.72 -6.04
N HIS A 164 -7.40 -9.56 -5.52
CA HIS A 164 -7.06 -9.62 -4.11
C HIS A 164 -6.05 -8.53 -3.75
N VAL A 165 -6.17 -7.90 -2.58
CA VAL A 165 -5.26 -6.85 -2.14
C VAL A 165 -4.80 -7.14 -0.70
N THR A 166 -3.50 -7.26 -0.49
CA THR A 166 -2.94 -7.42 0.86
C THR A 166 -3.23 -6.20 1.73
N ALA A 167 -3.39 -6.38 3.03
CA ALA A 167 -3.57 -5.30 3.99
C ALA A 167 -2.32 -4.38 4.03
N PRO A 168 -2.50 -3.04 3.98
CA PRO A 168 -1.40 -2.10 4.00
C PRO A 168 -0.66 -2.11 5.35
N LEU A 169 0.64 -1.88 5.32
CA LEU A 169 1.53 -1.83 6.47
C LEU A 169 1.53 -0.43 7.10
N THR A 170 2.09 -0.32 8.30
CA THR A 170 2.50 0.95 8.89
C THR A 170 4.01 0.99 9.04
N THR A 171 4.59 2.17 9.25
CA THR A 171 5.97 2.27 9.72
C THR A 171 6.04 1.67 11.14
N VAL A 172 7.26 1.36 11.58
CA VAL A 172 7.51 0.94 12.95
C VAL A 172 8.29 2.04 13.65
N GLN A 173 7.86 2.40 14.86
CA GLN A 173 8.60 3.35 15.67
C GLN A 173 9.99 2.78 15.99
N ARG A 174 11.06 3.51 15.62
CA ARG A 174 12.46 3.15 15.88
C ARG A 174 13.12 4.09 16.92
N GLY A 175 14.27 3.68 17.44
CA GLY A 175 15.14 4.51 18.29
C GLY A 175 14.82 4.48 19.78
N ALA A 176 15.42 5.41 20.54
CA ALA A 176 15.39 5.42 22.01
C ALA A 176 13.97 5.37 22.62
N ARG A 177 12.98 5.95 21.93
CA ARG A 177 11.57 5.92 22.35
C ARG A 177 10.94 4.53 22.20
N ALA A 178 11.30 3.79 21.14
CA ALA A 178 10.88 2.40 20.96
C ALA A 178 11.52 1.50 22.03
N TRP A 179 12.82 1.65 22.26
CA TRP A 179 13.56 0.93 23.32
C TRP A 179 12.97 1.19 24.72
N PHE A 180 12.63 2.45 25.03
CA PHE A 180 12.00 2.79 26.30
C PHE A 180 10.60 2.19 26.46
N ASN A 181 9.81 2.16 25.39
CA ASN A 181 8.48 1.53 25.41
C ASN A 181 8.60 0.00 25.60
N GLU A 182 9.54 -0.62 24.89
CA GLU A 182 9.84 -2.05 24.97
C GLU A 182 10.28 -2.47 26.38
N LEU A 183 11.22 -1.74 27.00
CA LEU A 183 11.65 -1.97 28.38
C LEU A 183 10.50 -1.91 29.41
N ARG A 184 9.45 -1.13 29.10
CA ARG A 184 8.28 -0.96 29.98
C ARG A 184 7.13 -1.89 29.60
N GLY A 185 7.33 -2.82 28.66
CA GLY A 185 6.31 -3.73 28.16
C GLY A 185 5.14 -3.03 27.46
N LYS A 186 5.33 -1.78 27.00
CA LYS A 186 4.30 -1.03 26.28
C LYS A 186 4.33 -1.40 24.79
N PRO A 187 3.15 -1.51 24.13
CA PRO A 187 3.10 -1.76 22.70
C PRO A 187 3.81 -0.64 21.93
N VAL A 188 4.67 -1.05 21.00
CA VAL A 188 5.35 -0.15 20.06
C VAL A 188 4.50 -0.06 18.81
N PHE A 189 4.15 1.16 18.40
CA PHE A 189 3.31 1.40 17.22
C PHE A 189 3.86 0.66 15.99
N GLY A 190 2.99 -0.13 15.36
CA GLY A 190 3.27 -0.87 14.14
C GLY A 190 3.85 -2.26 14.37
N VAL A 191 4.39 -2.59 15.55
CA VAL A 191 5.02 -3.91 15.80
C VAL A 191 3.96 -5.01 15.91
N GLY A 192 3.01 -4.86 16.84
CA GLY A 192 1.97 -5.88 17.02
C GLY A 192 1.05 -5.95 15.82
N GLU A 193 0.72 -4.79 15.24
CA GLU A 193 -0.24 -4.65 14.17
C GLU A 193 0.33 -5.16 12.83
N ASN A 194 1.58 -4.82 12.46
CA ASN A 194 2.18 -5.37 11.24
C ASN A 194 2.39 -6.88 11.34
N ARG A 195 2.62 -7.45 12.53
CA ARG A 195 2.65 -8.91 12.71
C ARG A 195 1.32 -9.55 12.34
N SER A 196 0.20 -9.00 12.84
CA SER A 196 -1.14 -9.50 12.49
C SER A 196 -1.46 -9.33 11.00
N ARG A 197 -1.10 -8.18 10.43
CA ARG A 197 -1.26 -7.92 8.99
C ARG A 197 -0.43 -8.88 8.15
N GLU A 198 0.81 -9.15 8.54
CA GLU A 198 1.66 -10.10 7.82
C GLU A 198 1.14 -11.54 7.93
N ALA A 199 0.57 -11.94 9.07
CA ALA A 199 -0.09 -13.24 9.18
C ALA A 199 -1.26 -13.38 8.18
N PHE A 200 -2.07 -12.33 8.01
CA PHE A 200 -3.14 -12.28 7.01
C PHE A 200 -2.59 -12.25 5.57
N ASN A 201 -1.62 -11.37 5.30
CA ASN A 201 -1.01 -11.20 3.98
C ASN A 201 -0.29 -12.47 3.51
N ALA A 202 0.38 -13.20 4.42
CA ALA A 202 0.99 -14.49 4.11
C ALA A 202 -0.04 -15.53 3.64
N LEU A 203 -1.22 -15.57 4.27
CA LEU A 203 -2.32 -16.45 3.84
C LEU A 203 -2.85 -16.05 2.46
N MET A 204 -2.97 -14.74 2.19
CA MET A 204 -3.35 -14.24 0.87
C MET A 204 -2.34 -14.66 -0.20
N ARG A 205 -1.04 -14.44 0.03
CA ARG A 205 0.03 -14.86 -0.89
C ARG A 205 0.00 -16.36 -1.13
N GLN A 206 -0.06 -17.16 -0.06
CA GLN A 206 -0.10 -18.62 -0.15
C GLN A 206 -1.28 -19.13 -0.98
N THR A 207 -2.43 -18.46 -0.87
CA THR A 207 -3.68 -18.92 -1.52
C THR A 207 -3.80 -18.43 -2.96
N TYR A 208 -3.42 -17.18 -3.23
CA TYR A 208 -3.74 -16.50 -4.48
C TYR A 208 -2.54 -16.24 -5.39
N ALA A 209 -1.31 -16.19 -4.88
CA ALA A 209 -0.17 -15.88 -5.73
C ALA A 209 0.02 -16.96 -6.81
N GLY A 210 0.00 -16.54 -8.08
CA GLY A 210 0.13 -17.42 -9.23
C GLY A 210 -1.14 -18.18 -9.63
N SER A 211 -2.21 -18.14 -8.82
CA SER A 211 -3.50 -18.79 -9.11
C SER A 211 -4.60 -17.79 -9.43
N GLU A 212 -4.63 -16.64 -8.74
CA GLU A 212 -5.58 -15.55 -8.95
C GLU A 212 -4.88 -14.17 -8.91
N PRO A 213 -5.48 -13.11 -9.47
CA PRO A 213 -4.88 -11.79 -9.43
C PRO A 213 -4.72 -11.26 -7.99
N LEU A 214 -3.47 -11.05 -7.55
CA LEU A 214 -3.11 -10.50 -6.24
C LEU A 214 -2.26 -9.24 -6.41
N PHE A 215 -2.78 -8.09 -5.98
CA PHE A 215 -2.03 -6.85 -5.83
C PHE A 215 -1.41 -6.78 -4.43
N ASP A 216 -0.12 -7.10 -4.32
CA ASP A 216 0.63 -7.12 -3.07
C ASP A 216 1.06 -5.73 -2.62
N LEU A 217 0.10 -4.96 -2.12
CA LEU A 217 0.31 -3.63 -1.55
C LEU A 217 1.35 -3.64 -0.41
N ALA A 218 1.35 -4.67 0.45
CA ALA A 218 2.26 -4.76 1.58
C ALA A 218 3.71 -4.97 1.12
N GLU A 219 3.92 -5.75 0.07
CA GLU A 219 5.23 -5.87 -0.57
C GLU A 219 5.70 -4.53 -1.15
N LEU A 220 4.83 -3.82 -1.88
CA LEU A 220 5.16 -2.51 -2.44
C LEU A 220 5.51 -1.48 -1.37
N GLU A 221 4.75 -1.41 -0.29
CA GLU A 221 4.97 -0.49 0.82
C GLU A 221 6.23 -0.81 1.62
N SER A 222 6.65 -2.07 1.64
CA SER A 222 7.88 -2.52 2.32
C SER A 222 9.10 -2.64 1.39
N THR A 223 9.00 -2.19 0.14
CA THR A 223 10.11 -2.27 -0.83
C THR A 223 10.61 -0.87 -1.17
N GLN A 224 11.89 -0.66 -0.93
CA GLN A 224 12.59 0.55 -1.32
C GLN A 224 12.80 0.62 -2.83
N PRO A 225 13.10 1.81 -3.38
CA PRO A 225 13.34 1.96 -4.80
C PRO A 225 14.52 1.11 -5.34
N ASP A 226 15.49 0.76 -4.48
CA ASP A 226 16.62 -0.11 -4.81
C ASP A 226 16.29 -1.62 -4.70
N GLY A 227 15.03 -1.96 -4.36
CA GLY A 227 14.56 -3.33 -4.18
C GLY A 227 14.79 -3.91 -2.77
N THR A 228 15.49 -3.19 -1.89
CA THR A 228 15.68 -3.66 -0.50
C THR A 228 14.38 -3.61 0.29
N ARG A 229 14.24 -4.52 1.25
CA ARG A 229 13.03 -4.65 2.08
C ARG A 229 13.19 -3.91 3.40
N GLU A 230 12.20 -3.09 3.74
CA GLU A 230 12.07 -2.50 5.07
C GLU A 230 11.44 -3.52 6.02
N THR A 231 12.19 -3.87 7.06
CA THR A 231 11.78 -4.86 8.07
C THR A 231 12.08 -4.40 9.48
N TYR A 232 11.45 -5.05 10.46
CA TYR A 232 11.82 -4.98 11.87
C TYR A 232 11.92 -6.38 12.45
N GLU A 233 12.71 -6.54 13.51
CA GLU A 233 12.84 -7.82 14.21
C GLU A 233 11.88 -7.89 15.39
N LEU A 234 11.25 -9.05 15.56
CA LEU A 234 10.45 -9.40 16.73
C LEU A 234 10.69 -10.87 17.06
N ASN A 235 11.22 -11.14 18.26
CA ASN A 235 11.57 -12.49 18.73
C ASN A 235 12.49 -13.27 17.76
N GLY A 236 13.51 -12.59 17.21
CA GLY A 236 14.48 -13.20 16.28
C GLY A 236 13.93 -13.52 14.88
N ARG A 237 12.75 -12.96 14.54
CA ARG A 237 12.15 -13.06 13.21
C ARG A 237 11.94 -11.68 12.61
N ALA A 238 12.30 -11.52 11.35
CA ALA A 238 12.01 -10.33 10.57
C ALA A 238 10.55 -10.29 10.11
N TYR A 239 9.94 -9.11 10.19
CA TYR A 239 8.60 -8.79 9.70
C TYR A 239 8.66 -7.53 8.83
N PRO A 240 7.84 -7.43 7.77
CA PRO A 240 7.82 -6.26 6.91
C PRO A 240 7.20 -5.05 7.62
N ALA A 241 7.71 -3.86 7.30
CA ALA A 241 7.14 -2.58 7.69
C ALA A 241 7.10 -1.65 6.48
N MET A 242 6.24 -0.63 6.52
CA MET A 242 6.23 0.40 5.49
C MET A 242 7.55 1.17 5.52
N VAL A 243 8.15 1.40 4.35
CA VAL A 243 9.31 2.27 4.17
C VAL A 243 8.97 3.66 4.74
N PRO A 244 9.74 4.18 5.71
CA PRO A 244 9.43 5.45 6.37
C PRO A 244 9.26 6.64 5.42
N ALA A 245 9.98 6.63 4.29
CA ALA A 245 9.88 7.69 3.28
C ALA A 245 8.54 7.74 2.54
N TYR A 246 7.67 6.73 2.67
CA TYR A 246 6.36 6.68 2.02
C TYR A 246 5.23 7.27 2.87
N SER A 247 5.50 7.71 4.10
CA SER A 247 4.47 8.24 5.00
C SER A 247 5.00 9.38 5.86
N ASP A 248 4.14 10.38 6.11
CA ASP A 248 4.48 11.50 6.99
C ASP A 248 4.00 11.27 8.43
N ASP A 249 3.01 10.38 8.64
CA ASP A 249 2.41 10.06 9.95
C ASP A 249 2.61 8.60 10.38
N GLY A 250 3.24 7.79 9.52
CA GLY A 250 3.50 6.37 9.71
C GLY A 250 2.40 5.42 9.25
N GLY A 251 1.27 5.90 8.74
CA GLY A 251 0.18 5.06 8.24
C GLY A 251 -0.40 5.47 6.89
N HIS A 252 -0.55 6.77 6.63
CA HIS A 252 -1.06 7.28 5.36
C HIS A 252 0.06 7.50 4.36
N LEU A 253 -0.20 7.23 3.07
CA LEU A 253 0.79 7.45 2.03
C LEU A 253 0.95 8.95 1.77
N ASN A 254 2.18 9.43 1.82
CA ASN A 254 2.55 10.77 1.34
C ASN A 254 2.71 10.76 -0.19
N ALA A 255 3.00 11.92 -0.80
CA ALA A 255 3.11 12.05 -2.26
C ALA A 255 4.05 11.03 -2.92
N ARG A 256 5.14 10.65 -2.25
CA ARG A 256 6.09 9.64 -2.75
C ARG A 256 5.47 8.24 -2.74
N GLY A 257 4.86 7.85 -1.63
CA GLY A 257 4.15 6.58 -1.49
C GLY A 257 2.97 6.47 -2.47
N GLN A 258 2.21 7.55 -2.63
CA GLN A 258 1.08 7.64 -3.56
C GLN A 258 1.52 7.41 -5.00
N ALA A 259 2.56 8.10 -5.47
CA ALA A 259 3.07 7.93 -6.84
C ALA A 259 3.58 6.51 -7.10
N HIS A 260 4.32 5.93 -6.15
CA HIS A 260 4.84 4.57 -6.22
C HIS A 260 3.72 3.53 -6.34
N VAL A 261 2.76 3.56 -5.41
CA VAL A 261 1.67 2.58 -5.37
C VAL A 261 0.69 2.78 -6.52
N ALA A 262 0.40 4.02 -6.93
CA ALA A 262 -0.49 4.31 -8.06
C ALA A 262 0.08 3.80 -9.39
N ALA A 263 1.37 4.03 -9.66
CA ALA A 263 2.02 3.51 -10.87
C ALA A 263 2.00 1.97 -10.90
N ALA A 264 2.25 1.34 -9.76
CA ALA A 264 2.17 -0.12 -9.62
C ALA A 264 0.75 -0.64 -9.81
N LEU A 265 -0.27 0.00 -9.22
CA LEU A 265 -1.67 -0.39 -9.36
C LEU A 265 -2.12 -0.31 -10.82
N VAL A 266 -1.84 0.80 -11.50
CA VAL A 266 -2.22 0.98 -12.90
C VAL A 266 -1.52 -0.04 -13.79
N THR A 267 -0.23 -0.29 -13.56
CA THR A 267 0.52 -1.31 -14.29
C THR A 267 -0.07 -2.71 -14.07
N PHE A 268 -0.38 -3.04 -12.82
CA PHE A 268 -1.01 -4.31 -12.44
C PHE A 268 -2.37 -4.49 -13.12
N LEU A 269 -3.27 -3.52 -12.98
CA LEU A 269 -4.62 -3.61 -13.55
C LEU A 269 -4.60 -3.66 -15.08
N GLY A 270 -3.68 -2.92 -15.71
CA GLY A 270 -3.46 -2.97 -17.15
C GLY A 270 -2.91 -4.31 -17.62
N ALA A 271 -2.22 -5.09 -16.78
CA ALA A 271 -1.68 -6.40 -17.13
C ALA A 271 -2.70 -7.55 -16.97
N LEU A 272 -3.87 -7.31 -16.36
CA LEU A 272 -4.89 -8.35 -16.24
C LEU A 272 -5.38 -8.78 -17.64
N PRO A 273 -5.81 -10.04 -17.81
CA PRO A 273 -6.42 -10.51 -19.05
C PRO A 273 -7.59 -9.62 -19.49
N GLU A 274 -7.90 -9.62 -20.79
CA GLU A 274 -9.06 -8.89 -21.30
C GLU A 274 -10.36 -9.39 -20.64
N PRO A 275 -11.32 -8.49 -20.37
CA PRO A 275 -12.59 -8.88 -19.80
C PRO A 275 -13.27 -9.94 -20.67
N THR A 276 -13.79 -10.99 -20.04
CA THR A 276 -14.57 -12.04 -20.73
C THR A 276 -15.96 -11.57 -21.14
N ARG A 277 -16.34 -10.33 -20.81
CA ARG A 277 -17.66 -9.76 -21.10
C ARG A 277 -17.69 -9.22 -22.52
N GLU A 278 -18.64 -9.69 -23.33
CA GLU A 278 -18.95 -9.03 -24.60
C GLU A 278 -19.29 -7.56 -24.35
N ALA A 279 -18.69 -6.66 -25.15
CA ALA A 279 -19.02 -5.25 -25.10
C ALA A 279 -20.55 -5.08 -25.24
N PRO A 280 -21.19 -4.18 -24.48
CA PRO A 280 -22.60 -3.91 -24.69
C PRO A 280 -22.78 -3.56 -26.18
N ALA A 281 -23.65 -4.32 -26.87
CA ALA A 281 -23.95 -4.09 -28.27
C ALA A 281 -24.21 -2.59 -28.44
N SER A 282 -23.38 -1.94 -29.26
CA SER A 282 -23.57 -0.53 -29.61
C SER A 282 -25.05 -0.38 -29.96
N ALA A 283 -25.75 0.46 -29.20
CA ALA A 283 -27.14 0.75 -29.45
C ALA A 283 -27.22 1.17 -30.91
N LYS A 284 -27.69 0.26 -31.77
CA LYS A 284 -27.97 0.57 -33.17
C LYS A 284 -28.94 1.73 -33.08
N ALA A 285 -28.48 2.90 -33.53
CA ALA A 285 -29.38 4.00 -33.82
C ALA A 285 -30.48 3.41 -34.71
N LEU A 286 -31.70 3.35 -34.18
CA LEU A 286 -32.85 3.04 -35.02
C LEU A 286 -32.94 4.16 -36.06
N PRO A 287 -33.21 3.82 -37.34
CA PRO A 287 -33.35 4.79 -38.41
C PRO A 287 -34.49 5.79 -38.17
#